data_AF-A0A176RVB6-F1
#
_entry.id   AF-A0A176RVB6-F1
#
_cell.length_a   1.000
_cell.length_b   1.000
_cell.length_c   1.000
_cell.angle_alpha   90.00
_cell.angle_beta   90.00
_cell.angle_gamma   90.00
#
_symmetry.space_group_name_H-M   'P 1'
#
loop_
_entity.id
_entity.type
_entity.pdbx_description
1 polymer ?
#
loop_
_entity_poly.entity_id
_entity_poly.type
_entity_poly.pdbx_seq_one_letter_code
_entity_poly.pdbx_strand_id
1 'polypeptide(L)'
;MKTERTGLQTPMYKNFNDPKKYLLSVLIVLMLGGCASERELPSPVPTPTTRQQPSDFMFITAKSQDSLASLALKYLNDEREAWRIGEFNGIKQVTPGQQVIIPLFNFRPSGLTAVGYQTVPVLSYHHFSKTKSDKLHVRADHFEQQMQFLKDNGYRVITIDQLFDFLELGQVPEKSVVITIDDGWSDAYHIAFPILNKYGFPATLFIQTDLINQSPKTLSWAQIREMVNNNDIDVQCHTKTHRNLTKPKSGESFADYFEAIKRELDEARRVIKQQLGFNVKYLAYPYGDTNQLVVDLLKKHGYHGAFTVKRESNPFFVNNYRINRAMIYGASHLKNFEKTLKTFKGIKGFAVEQIDQAKFIRIILPKQADQYYKKGQWRTALLYWKMIRDFLIFKGGERAVINKAKQKVVTIKRKLRSQANVHFKQGKDFYQKKDKESAKAALFRALLFNPEHKQAHRLLKTLLEKHKLVIVKPNDTLKKIAQRVYGDSNKDFLVAYLTGNADLIPGMSLSLPVIEPLVEPKTKKVKTKKVKTKKVKTKKVKTKKVKTVCGVKLTKSKDSLANDYYASGHKYFNDNQISQAKSAFRTAKCLGHSEAAEMLNVLP
;
A
#
# COMPACT_ATOMS: atom_id res chain seq x y z
N MET A 1 26.96 47.52 20.23
CA MET A 1 27.74 48.22 21.28
C MET A 1 27.16 47.86 22.64
N LYS A 2 28.01 47.31 23.52
CA LYS A 2 27.93 47.13 25.00
C LYS A 2 26.60 46.63 25.60
N THR A 3 26.42 45.35 25.95
CA THR A 3 26.85 44.64 27.19
C THR A 3 26.57 45.39 28.49
N GLU A 4 25.71 44.86 29.35
CA GLU A 4 26.14 44.24 30.62
C GLU A 4 25.04 43.43 31.32
N ARG A 5 25.51 42.41 32.07
CA ARG A 5 24.81 41.36 32.80
C ARG A 5 24.98 41.58 34.29
N THR A 6 23.99 41.16 35.08
CA THR A 6 24.13 40.49 36.41
C THR A 6 22.80 39.74 36.64
N GLY A 7 22.74 38.40 36.71
CA GLY A 7 23.04 37.54 37.89
C GLY A 7 21.92 37.71 38.95
N LEU A 8 21.18 36.73 39.47
CA LEU A 8 21.38 35.29 39.70
C LEU A 8 20.02 34.62 40.09
N GLN A 9 19.99 33.28 39.99
CA GLN A 9 19.21 32.29 40.77
C GLN A 9 17.72 32.00 40.49
N THR A 10 17.49 30.87 39.81
CA THR A 10 16.40 29.88 39.98
C THR A 10 16.46 29.21 41.38
N PRO A 11 15.46 28.42 41.90
CA PRO A 11 14.50 27.57 41.15
C PRO A 11 13.10 27.33 41.81
N MET A 12 12.36 26.40 41.17
CA MET A 12 11.29 25.54 41.70
C MET A 12 9.82 25.93 41.49
N TYR A 13 9.24 25.29 40.46
CA TYR A 13 8.07 24.41 40.53
C TYR A 13 7.34 24.34 41.89
N LYS A 14 6.04 24.64 41.86
CA LYS A 14 4.98 23.66 42.18
C LYS A 14 3.58 24.17 41.81
N ASN A 15 2.94 23.40 40.92
CA ASN A 15 1.49 23.28 40.79
C ASN A 15 0.88 22.93 42.15
N PHE A 16 -0.31 23.47 42.48
CA PHE A 16 -1.59 22.75 42.38
C PHE A 16 -2.70 23.50 43.14
N ASN A 17 -3.85 23.60 42.46
CA ASN A 17 -5.22 23.59 42.99
C ASN A 17 -5.64 24.59 44.06
N ASP A 18 -6.49 25.55 43.66
CA ASP A 18 -7.67 25.86 44.49
C ASP A 18 -8.88 26.24 43.61
N PRO A 19 -9.99 25.47 43.64
CA PRO A 19 -11.21 25.76 42.91
C PRO A 19 -12.24 26.45 43.82
N LYS A 20 -12.62 27.68 43.46
CA LYS A 20 -13.84 28.47 43.80
C LYS A 20 -13.50 29.85 44.36
N LYS A 21 -13.59 30.84 43.47
CA LYS A 21 -13.69 32.30 43.74
C LYS A 21 -13.69 32.92 42.32
N TYR A 22 -14.72 33.58 41.79
CA TYR A 22 -15.72 34.46 42.36
C TYR A 22 -16.99 34.44 41.51
N LEU A 23 -18.12 34.55 42.20
CA LEU A 23 -19.44 34.86 41.66
C LEU A 23 -19.64 36.39 41.79
N LEU A 24 -20.16 37.02 40.72
CA LEU A 24 -21.04 38.20 40.72
C LEU A 24 -20.49 39.57 41.19
N SER A 25 -20.37 40.53 40.26
CA SER A 25 -21.19 41.78 40.21
C SER A 25 -20.75 42.72 39.06
N VAL A 26 -21.62 42.93 38.05
CA VAL A 26 -22.37 44.18 37.72
C VAL A 26 -21.58 45.11 36.76
N LEU A 27 -21.81 45.11 35.44
CA LEU A 27 -22.86 45.77 34.62
C LEU A 27 -22.58 47.27 34.28
N ILE A 28 -22.64 47.54 32.96
CA ILE A 28 -22.93 48.80 32.24
C ILE A 28 -21.75 49.71 31.86
N VAL A 29 -21.33 49.64 30.58
CA VAL A 29 -21.23 50.82 29.69
C VAL A 29 -21.78 50.46 28.31
N LEU A 30 -22.52 51.43 27.76
CA LEU A 30 -23.42 51.40 26.62
C LEU A 30 -22.75 51.33 25.23
N MET A 31 -23.42 50.59 24.34
CA MET A 31 -23.82 50.94 22.97
C MET A 31 -22.86 51.78 22.10
N LEU A 32 -22.29 51.15 21.07
CA LEU A 32 -22.28 51.68 19.70
C LEU A 32 -22.45 50.52 18.72
N GLY A 33 -23.48 50.61 17.88
CA GLY A 33 -23.85 49.61 16.89
C GLY A 33 -22.91 49.59 15.68
N GLY A 34 -22.63 48.39 15.19
CA GLY A 34 -22.01 48.14 13.90
C GLY A 34 -22.53 46.82 13.37
N CYS A 35 -23.23 46.86 12.23
CA CYS A 35 -23.85 45.71 11.58
C CYS A 35 -22.85 44.58 11.34
N ALA A 36 -23.05 43.43 12.01
CA ALA A 36 -22.44 42.16 11.65
C ALA A 36 -23.57 41.18 11.37
N SER A 37 -23.65 40.73 10.11
CA SER A 37 -24.47 39.61 9.67
C SER A 37 -24.24 38.40 10.57
N GLU A 38 -25.19 38.05 11.41
CA GLU A 38 -25.20 36.78 12.11
C GLU A 38 -25.27 35.65 11.06
N ARG A 39 -24.17 34.92 10.90
CA ARG A 39 -24.23 33.59 10.30
C ARG A 39 -25.07 32.74 11.25
N GLU A 40 -26.23 32.29 10.78
CA GLU A 40 -26.96 31.21 11.43
C GLU A 40 -25.97 30.06 11.71
N LEU A 41 -25.75 29.79 13.00
CA LEU A 41 -25.11 28.56 13.42
C LEU A 41 -25.96 27.40 12.87
N PRO A 42 -25.35 26.38 12.24
CA PRO A 42 -26.11 25.25 11.75
C PRO A 42 -26.90 24.65 12.92
N SER A 43 -28.21 24.51 12.72
CA SER A 43 -29.10 23.90 13.71
C SER A 43 -28.50 22.60 14.24
N PRO A 44 -28.65 22.28 15.54
CA PRO A 44 -28.16 21.03 16.09
C PRO A 44 -28.73 19.87 15.25
N VAL A 45 -27.83 19.04 14.72
CA VAL A 45 -28.18 17.78 14.06
C VAL A 45 -29.14 17.04 14.99
N PRO A 46 -30.30 16.54 14.51
CA PRO A 46 -31.20 15.79 15.36
C PRO A 46 -30.43 14.61 15.98
N THR A 47 -30.33 14.60 17.30
CA THR A 47 -29.80 13.46 18.05
C THR A 47 -30.56 12.22 17.59
N PRO A 48 -29.89 11.12 17.19
CA PRO A 48 -30.55 9.93 16.68
C PRO A 48 -31.28 9.22 17.83
N THR A 49 -32.47 9.71 18.14
CA THR A 49 -33.48 9.00 18.92
C THR A 49 -34.17 8.01 17.99
N THR A 50 -34.40 6.80 18.49
CA THR A 50 -34.68 5.55 17.76
C THR A 50 -33.50 4.99 16.93
N ARG A 51 -33.11 3.75 17.24
CA ARG A 51 -32.20 2.89 16.46
C ARG A 51 -32.77 2.74 15.03
N GLN A 52 -32.54 3.71 14.16
CA GLN A 52 -32.91 3.62 12.75
C GLN A 52 -32.20 2.41 12.17
N GLN A 53 -32.99 1.44 11.70
CA GLN A 53 -32.46 0.32 10.93
C GLN A 53 -31.71 0.92 9.73
N PRO A 54 -30.43 0.60 9.50
CA PRO A 54 -29.68 1.25 8.43
C PRO A 54 -30.36 0.90 7.10
N SER A 55 -30.94 1.91 6.45
CA SER A 55 -31.50 1.77 5.11
C SER A 55 -30.36 1.46 4.14
N ASP A 56 -30.59 0.52 3.21
CA ASP A 56 -29.63 0.26 2.13
C ASP A 56 -29.78 1.33 1.03
N PHE A 57 -30.97 1.92 0.90
CA PHE A 57 -31.30 2.91 -0.14
C PHE A 57 -32.05 4.12 0.42
N MET A 58 -31.92 5.25 -0.27
CA MET A 58 -32.80 6.40 -0.08
C MET A 58 -33.44 6.79 -1.41
N PHE A 59 -34.74 7.11 -1.37
CA PHE A 59 -35.53 7.48 -2.53
C PHE A 59 -35.80 8.99 -2.46
N ILE A 60 -35.50 9.70 -3.53
CA ILE A 60 -35.72 11.14 -3.60
C ILE A 60 -36.38 11.54 -4.92
N THR A 61 -37.05 12.69 -4.89
CA THR A 61 -37.48 13.39 -6.10
C THR A 61 -36.53 14.54 -6.32
N ALA A 62 -35.85 14.55 -7.47
CA ALA A 62 -34.87 15.57 -7.79
C ALA A 62 -35.50 16.95 -7.94
N LYS A 63 -34.83 17.97 -7.42
CA LYS A 63 -35.20 19.38 -7.54
C LYS A 63 -34.44 20.06 -8.68
N SER A 64 -34.85 21.27 -9.02
CA SER A 64 -34.24 22.07 -10.10
C SER A 64 -32.74 22.30 -9.95
N GLN A 65 -32.24 22.36 -8.72
CA GLN A 65 -30.83 22.58 -8.39
C GLN A 65 -30.01 21.29 -8.19
N ASP A 66 -30.65 20.11 -8.25
CA ASP A 66 -29.96 18.86 -7.95
C ASP A 66 -29.09 18.39 -9.12
N SER A 67 -27.87 17.98 -8.80
CA SER A 67 -26.95 17.26 -9.70
C SER A 67 -26.51 15.97 -9.04
N LEU A 68 -25.93 15.03 -9.80
CA LEU A 68 -25.38 13.81 -9.19
C LEU A 68 -24.34 14.13 -8.11
N ALA A 69 -23.54 15.19 -8.30
CA ALA A 69 -22.53 15.64 -7.34
C ALA A 69 -23.17 16.23 -6.07
N SER A 70 -24.17 17.11 -6.20
CA SER A 70 -24.82 17.69 -5.02
C SER A 70 -25.59 16.64 -4.21
N LEU A 71 -26.21 15.67 -4.90
CA LEU A 71 -26.86 14.53 -4.24
C LEU A 71 -25.85 13.62 -3.54
N ALA A 72 -24.70 13.34 -4.16
CA ALA A 72 -23.64 12.55 -3.55
C ALA A 72 -23.04 13.26 -2.33
N LEU A 73 -22.77 14.56 -2.41
CA LEU A 73 -22.31 15.35 -1.27
C LEU A 73 -23.33 15.28 -0.11
N LYS A 74 -24.60 15.51 -0.41
CA LYS A 74 -25.66 15.56 0.61
C LYS A 74 -25.89 14.22 1.32
N TYR A 75 -25.84 13.11 0.58
CA TYR A 75 -26.30 11.81 1.09
C TYR A 75 -25.19 10.77 1.27
N LEU A 76 -24.05 10.95 0.61
CA LEU A 76 -22.87 10.09 0.71
C LEU A 76 -21.67 10.82 1.33
N ASN A 77 -21.80 12.12 1.64
CA ASN A 77 -20.77 12.97 2.24
C ASN A 77 -19.49 13.10 1.38
N ASP A 78 -19.60 12.87 0.07
CA ASP A 78 -18.51 13.03 -0.90
C ASP A 78 -19.09 13.23 -2.30
N GLU A 79 -18.85 14.40 -2.91
CA GLU A 79 -19.31 14.69 -4.27
C GLU A 79 -18.69 13.77 -5.32
N ARG A 80 -17.49 13.23 -5.04
CA ARG A 80 -16.78 12.32 -5.94
C ARG A 80 -17.52 11.00 -6.10
N GLU A 81 -18.44 10.67 -5.19
CA GLU A 81 -19.32 9.50 -5.26
C GLU A 81 -20.53 9.69 -6.21
N ALA A 82 -20.61 10.79 -6.97
CA ALA A 82 -21.63 11.02 -7.99
C ALA A 82 -21.79 9.87 -9.00
N TRP A 83 -20.68 9.19 -9.35
CA TRP A 83 -20.74 8.01 -10.22
C TRP A 83 -21.59 6.90 -9.62
N ARG A 84 -21.55 6.72 -8.29
CA ARG A 84 -22.27 5.63 -7.63
C ARG A 84 -23.78 5.78 -7.84
N ILE A 85 -24.27 7.02 -7.75
CA ILE A 85 -25.68 7.35 -8.02
C ILE A 85 -25.97 7.17 -9.52
N GLY A 86 -25.13 7.74 -10.39
CA GLY A 86 -25.31 7.67 -11.84
C GLY A 86 -25.35 6.23 -12.37
N GLU A 87 -24.34 5.41 -12.01
CA GLU A 87 -24.25 4.00 -12.40
C GLU A 87 -25.39 3.17 -11.81
N PHE A 88 -25.78 3.40 -10.55
CA PHE A 88 -26.87 2.65 -9.95
C PHE A 88 -28.21 2.89 -10.66
N ASN A 89 -28.49 4.14 -11.04
CA ASN A 89 -29.74 4.52 -11.71
C ASN A 89 -29.67 4.41 -13.25
N GLY A 90 -28.49 4.19 -13.83
CA GLY A 90 -28.29 4.19 -15.28
C GLY A 90 -28.44 5.58 -15.91
N ILE A 91 -28.06 6.65 -15.21
CA ILE A 91 -28.24 8.04 -15.65
C ILE A 91 -26.91 8.80 -15.63
N LYS A 92 -26.77 9.74 -16.57
CA LYS A 92 -25.59 10.65 -16.63
C LYS A 92 -25.85 11.99 -15.93
N GLN A 93 -27.11 12.38 -15.83
CA GLN A 93 -27.56 13.62 -15.22
C GLN A 93 -28.93 13.39 -14.59
N VAL A 94 -29.30 14.31 -13.70
CA VAL A 94 -30.58 14.30 -13.01
C VAL A 94 -31.48 15.36 -13.66
N THR A 95 -32.77 15.06 -13.80
CA THR A 95 -33.79 16.01 -14.28
C THR A 95 -34.77 16.36 -13.17
N PRO A 96 -35.28 17.60 -13.09
CA PRO A 96 -36.22 17.99 -12.05
C PRO A 96 -37.50 17.13 -12.10
N GLY A 97 -38.00 16.71 -10.94
CA GLY A 97 -39.13 15.79 -10.80
C GLY A 97 -38.78 14.31 -10.99
N GLN A 98 -37.56 13.98 -11.41
CA GLN A 98 -37.12 12.60 -11.57
C GLN A 98 -36.98 11.88 -10.22
N GLN A 99 -37.48 10.65 -10.13
CA GLN A 99 -37.19 9.77 -9.01
C GLN A 99 -35.75 9.24 -9.14
N VAL A 100 -34.94 9.43 -8.09
CA VAL A 100 -33.55 8.98 -8.03
C VAL A 100 -33.35 8.13 -6.77
N ILE A 101 -32.61 7.03 -6.92
CA ILE A 101 -32.25 6.13 -5.83
C ILE A 101 -30.82 6.41 -5.41
N ILE A 102 -30.59 6.70 -4.14
CA ILE A 102 -29.27 6.87 -3.57
C ILE A 102 -28.83 5.56 -2.88
N PRO A 103 -27.86 4.82 -3.43
CA PRO A 103 -27.31 3.63 -2.78
C PRO A 103 -26.36 4.01 -1.64
N LEU A 104 -26.74 3.69 -0.39
CA LEU A 104 -25.98 4.04 0.81
C LEU A 104 -24.87 3.03 1.15
N PHE A 105 -24.60 2.08 0.25
CA PHE A 105 -23.60 1.02 0.40
C PHE A 105 -22.94 0.68 -0.94
N ASN A 106 -21.83 -0.06 -0.89
CA ASN A 106 -21.18 -0.60 -2.08
C ASN A 106 -22.02 -1.74 -2.66
N PHE A 107 -22.71 -1.49 -3.78
CA PHE A 107 -23.59 -2.46 -4.41
C PHE A 107 -22.84 -3.43 -5.34
N ARG A 108 -21.57 -3.14 -5.66
CA ARG A 108 -20.63 -3.98 -6.44
C ARG A 108 -19.23 -3.97 -5.83
N PRO A 109 -19.06 -4.50 -4.59
CA PRO A 109 -17.73 -4.63 -3.97
C PRO A 109 -16.77 -5.37 -4.91
N SER A 110 -15.58 -4.79 -5.09
CA SER A 110 -14.52 -5.27 -5.98
C SER A 110 -14.96 -5.47 -7.45
N GLY A 111 -16.04 -4.80 -7.88
CA GLY A 111 -16.56 -4.88 -9.24
C GLY A 111 -16.98 -6.30 -9.65
N LEU A 112 -17.29 -7.17 -8.67
CA LEU A 112 -17.77 -8.52 -8.91
C LEU A 112 -19.22 -8.49 -9.38
N THR A 113 -19.49 -9.20 -10.47
CA THR A 113 -20.81 -9.36 -11.06
C THR A 113 -21.09 -10.82 -11.35
N ALA A 114 -22.32 -11.07 -11.75
CA ALA A 114 -22.80 -12.36 -12.20
C ALA A 114 -22.04 -12.90 -13.44
N VAL A 115 -21.66 -12.01 -14.36
CA VAL A 115 -21.06 -12.35 -15.67
C VAL A 115 -19.54 -12.19 -15.71
N GLY A 116 -18.94 -11.67 -14.64
CA GLY A 116 -17.50 -11.41 -14.59
C GLY A 116 -17.09 -10.44 -13.50
N TYR A 117 -15.88 -9.91 -13.62
CA TYR A 117 -15.32 -8.94 -12.68
C TYR A 117 -14.70 -7.76 -13.40
N GLN A 118 -14.80 -6.61 -12.75
CA GLN A 118 -14.07 -5.42 -13.14
C GLN A 118 -12.56 -5.63 -12.99
N THR A 119 -11.81 -4.95 -13.85
CA THR A 119 -10.36 -4.81 -13.77
C THR A 119 -10.00 -3.34 -13.92
N VAL A 120 -8.89 -2.90 -13.33
CA VAL A 120 -8.42 -1.52 -13.44
C VAL A 120 -7.07 -1.48 -14.18
N PRO A 121 -6.98 -0.90 -15.39
CA PRO A 121 -5.72 -0.64 -16.04
C PRO A 121 -4.95 0.45 -15.28
N VAL A 122 -3.63 0.25 -15.15
CA VAL A 122 -2.71 1.26 -14.62
C VAL A 122 -1.75 1.64 -15.74
N LEU A 123 -1.76 2.90 -16.15
CA LEU A 123 -0.95 3.43 -17.24
C LEU A 123 0.40 3.89 -16.67
N SER A 124 1.51 3.58 -17.34
CA SER A 124 2.85 4.00 -16.94
C SER A 124 3.51 4.81 -18.07
N TYR A 125 3.81 6.07 -17.76
CA TYR A 125 4.53 7.03 -18.59
C TYR A 125 5.91 7.31 -18.00
N HIS A 126 6.83 7.87 -18.80
CA HIS A 126 8.20 8.20 -18.35
C HIS A 126 8.58 9.61 -18.78
N HIS A 127 8.78 9.82 -20.09
CA HIS A 127 9.17 11.10 -20.65
C HIS A 127 8.04 11.72 -21.48
N PHE A 128 8.05 13.04 -21.52
CA PHE A 128 7.18 13.83 -22.36
C PHE A 128 8.00 14.78 -23.22
N SER A 129 7.56 15.02 -24.45
CA SER A 129 8.26 15.97 -25.31
C SER A 129 7.32 16.69 -26.25
N LYS A 130 7.77 17.81 -26.83
CA LYS A 130 6.99 18.54 -27.83
C LYS A 130 7.07 17.88 -29.22
N THR A 131 8.20 17.27 -29.57
CA THR A 131 8.49 16.84 -30.96
C THR A 131 8.94 15.39 -31.06
N LYS A 132 9.69 14.90 -30.08
CA LYS A 132 10.27 13.55 -30.05
C LYS A 132 9.24 12.50 -29.61
N SER A 133 9.16 11.42 -30.37
CA SER A 133 8.35 10.25 -30.02
C SER A 133 9.21 9.01 -30.14
N ASP A 134 9.44 8.32 -29.03
CA ASP A 134 10.16 7.04 -29.02
C ASP A 134 9.52 6.06 -28.02
N LYS A 135 10.25 5.00 -27.64
CA LYS A 135 9.73 4.00 -26.70
C LYS A 135 9.35 4.61 -25.34
N LEU A 136 10.06 5.61 -24.84
CA LEU A 136 9.81 6.19 -23.51
C LEU A 136 9.30 7.64 -23.56
N HIS A 137 9.42 8.32 -24.71
CA HIS A 137 8.96 9.70 -24.89
C HIS A 137 7.59 9.73 -25.58
N VAL A 138 6.56 10.17 -24.85
CA VAL A 138 5.24 10.47 -25.40
C VAL A 138 5.18 11.94 -25.80
N ARG A 139 4.72 12.25 -27.02
CA ARG A 139 4.54 13.65 -27.41
C ARG A 139 3.39 14.29 -26.63
N ALA A 140 3.49 15.58 -26.36
CA ALA A 140 2.50 16.36 -25.63
C ALA A 140 1.10 16.27 -26.26
N ASP A 141 1.02 16.37 -27.58
CA ASP A 141 -0.24 16.25 -28.34
C ASP A 141 -0.85 14.84 -28.25
N HIS A 142 -0.02 13.79 -28.31
CA HIS A 142 -0.48 12.41 -28.11
C HIS A 142 -0.99 12.18 -26.68
N PHE A 143 -0.28 12.72 -25.67
CA PHE A 143 -0.72 12.60 -24.28
C PHE A 143 -2.05 13.34 -24.05
N GLU A 144 -2.19 14.55 -24.58
CA GLU A 144 -3.45 15.30 -24.52
C GLU A 144 -4.60 14.56 -25.22
N GLN A 145 -4.37 13.99 -26.42
CA GLN A 145 -5.37 13.16 -27.10
C GLN A 145 -5.79 11.94 -26.26
N GLN A 146 -4.85 11.32 -25.54
CA GLN A 146 -5.16 10.20 -24.64
C GLN A 146 -6.02 10.66 -23.47
N MET A 147 -5.71 11.80 -22.84
CA MET A 147 -6.52 12.34 -21.72
C MET A 147 -7.91 12.75 -22.18
N GLN A 148 -8.02 13.41 -23.34
CA GLN A 148 -9.27 13.74 -23.99
C GLN A 148 -10.11 12.49 -24.27
N PHE A 149 -9.48 11.43 -24.82
CA PHE A 149 -10.15 10.16 -25.08
C PHE A 149 -10.72 9.54 -23.81
N LEU A 150 -9.97 9.56 -22.70
CA LEU A 150 -10.47 9.06 -21.41
C LEU A 150 -11.74 9.83 -21.00
N LYS A 151 -11.70 11.17 -21.04
CA LYS A 151 -12.84 12.02 -20.68
C LYS A 151 -14.06 11.76 -21.57
N ASP A 152 -13.89 11.78 -22.88
CA ASP A 152 -14.99 11.64 -23.85
C ASP A 152 -15.64 10.26 -23.83
N ASN A 153 -14.88 9.22 -23.48
CA ASN A 153 -15.37 7.84 -23.42
C ASN A 153 -15.85 7.44 -22.01
N GLY A 154 -15.94 8.40 -21.09
CA GLY A 154 -16.48 8.22 -19.75
C GLY A 154 -15.58 7.41 -18.80
N TYR A 155 -14.27 7.38 -19.06
CA TYR A 155 -13.32 6.85 -18.09
C TYR A 155 -13.18 7.81 -16.91
N ARG A 156 -12.92 7.24 -15.74
CA ARG A 156 -12.60 8.00 -14.53
C ARG A 156 -11.19 7.67 -14.08
N VAL A 157 -10.36 8.69 -13.97
CA VAL A 157 -9.03 8.52 -13.42
C VAL A 157 -9.14 8.49 -11.90
N ILE A 158 -8.72 7.38 -11.30
CA ILE A 158 -8.75 7.16 -9.85
C ILE A 158 -7.33 7.17 -9.27
N THR A 159 -7.22 7.47 -7.98
CA THR A 159 -5.94 7.43 -7.27
C THR A 159 -5.47 5.99 -7.03
N ILE A 160 -4.18 5.81 -6.69
CA ILE A 160 -3.69 4.50 -6.27
C ILE A 160 -4.38 4.04 -4.97
N ASP A 161 -4.67 4.95 -4.04
CA ASP A 161 -5.40 4.59 -2.81
C ASP A 161 -6.77 3.98 -3.13
N GLN A 162 -7.53 4.60 -4.04
CA GLN A 162 -8.82 4.07 -4.52
C GLN A 162 -8.65 2.71 -5.22
N LEU A 163 -7.56 2.50 -5.97
CA LEU A 163 -7.25 1.19 -6.53
C LEU A 163 -7.05 0.16 -5.40
N PHE A 164 -6.29 0.48 -4.35
CA PHE A 164 -6.06 -0.43 -3.23
C PHE A 164 -7.33 -0.69 -2.41
N ASP A 165 -8.19 0.30 -2.24
CA ASP A 165 -9.53 0.11 -1.66
C ASP A 165 -10.34 -0.89 -2.50
N PHE A 166 -10.33 -0.77 -3.83
CA PHE A 166 -10.95 -1.74 -4.73
C PHE A 166 -10.39 -3.17 -4.56
N LEU A 167 -9.08 -3.31 -4.33
CA LEU A 167 -8.45 -4.61 -4.04
C LEU A 167 -8.91 -5.18 -2.69
N GLU A 168 -9.38 -4.36 -1.76
CA GLU A 168 -9.82 -4.72 -0.40
C GLU A 168 -11.34 -4.65 -0.23
N LEU A 169 -12.10 -5.00 -1.28
CA LEU A 169 -13.58 -5.05 -1.30
C LEU A 169 -14.30 -3.69 -1.38
N GLY A 170 -13.56 -2.62 -1.64
CA GLY A 170 -14.10 -1.32 -2.06
C GLY A 170 -14.71 -1.36 -3.47
N GLN A 171 -15.39 -0.29 -3.87
CA GLN A 171 -15.99 -0.14 -5.19
C GLN A 171 -15.42 1.11 -5.86
N VAL A 172 -15.18 1.02 -7.16
CA VAL A 172 -14.72 2.13 -8.00
C VAL A 172 -15.63 2.20 -9.24
N PRO A 173 -15.69 3.36 -9.95
CA PRO A 173 -16.47 3.50 -11.19
C PRO A 173 -16.12 2.42 -12.22
N GLU A 174 -17.09 1.96 -13.01
CA GLU A 174 -16.91 0.84 -13.95
C GLU A 174 -15.73 1.03 -14.93
N LYS A 175 -15.56 2.25 -15.44
CA LYS A 175 -14.46 2.62 -16.35
C LYS A 175 -13.30 3.33 -15.62
N SER A 176 -12.85 2.76 -14.50
CA SER A 176 -11.71 3.30 -13.76
C SER A 176 -10.38 3.03 -14.45
N VAL A 177 -9.45 3.99 -14.39
CA VAL A 177 -8.06 3.88 -14.85
C VAL A 177 -7.15 4.63 -13.88
N VAL A 178 -5.90 4.19 -13.71
CA VAL A 178 -4.89 4.91 -12.91
C VAL A 178 -3.80 5.43 -13.84
N ILE A 179 -3.33 6.66 -13.61
CA ILE A 179 -2.19 7.25 -14.33
C ILE A 179 -0.98 7.30 -13.43
N THR A 180 0.15 6.75 -13.90
CA THR A 180 1.43 6.79 -13.20
C THR A 180 2.54 7.30 -14.13
N ILE A 181 3.47 8.06 -13.57
CA ILE A 181 4.63 8.63 -14.28
C ILE A 181 5.89 8.28 -13.47
N ASP A 182 6.88 7.67 -14.12
CA ASP A 182 8.07 7.12 -13.46
C ASP A 182 9.28 8.07 -13.54
N ASP A 183 10.34 7.70 -12.82
CA ASP A 183 11.69 8.30 -12.74
C ASP A 183 11.78 9.66 -12.02
N GLY A 184 11.04 10.68 -12.45
CA GLY A 184 11.13 12.04 -11.92
C GLY A 184 11.79 13.05 -12.87
N TRP A 185 11.47 12.99 -14.16
CA TRP A 185 11.93 13.95 -15.17
C TRP A 185 11.13 15.25 -15.14
N SER A 186 11.80 16.37 -15.44
CA SER A 186 11.20 17.72 -15.41
C SER A 186 10.05 17.92 -16.39
N ASP A 187 10.01 17.12 -17.47
CA ASP A 187 8.93 17.14 -18.46
C ASP A 187 7.57 16.71 -17.89
N ALA A 188 7.55 15.93 -16.81
CA ALA A 188 6.33 15.63 -16.05
C ALA A 188 5.69 16.92 -15.50
N TYR A 189 6.49 17.86 -15.01
CA TYR A 189 6.01 19.15 -14.50
C TYR A 189 5.69 20.13 -15.63
N HIS A 190 6.57 20.24 -16.64
CA HIS A 190 6.40 21.27 -17.69
C HIS A 190 5.40 20.90 -18.79
N ILE A 191 5.08 19.62 -18.97
CA ILE A 191 4.21 19.15 -20.06
C ILE A 191 3.01 18.37 -19.50
N ALA A 192 3.24 17.30 -18.74
CA ALA A 192 2.16 16.42 -18.32
C ALA A 192 1.23 17.07 -17.30
N PHE A 193 1.79 17.77 -16.30
CA PHE A 193 1.03 18.39 -15.21
C PHE A 193 -0.01 19.42 -15.70
N PRO A 194 0.32 20.40 -16.58
CA PRO A 194 -0.68 21.30 -17.15
C PRO A 194 -1.82 20.59 -17.89
N ILE A 195 -1.50 19.51 -18.62
CA ILE A 195 -2.50 18.71 -19.35
C ILE A 195 -3.39 17.98 -18.35
N LEU A 196 -2.83 17.33 -17.33
CA LEU A 196 -3.61 16.66 -16.27
C LEU A 196 -4.56 17.64 -15.56
N ASN A 197 -4.08 18.85 -15.23
CA ASN A 197 -4.88 19.92 -14.62
C ASN A 197 -6.07 20.31 -15.52
N LYS A 198 -5.84 20.46 -16.84
CA LYS A 198 -6.92 20.78 -17.81
C LYS A 198 -8.07 19.75 -17.77
N TYR A 199 -7.77 18.49 -17.47
CA TYR A 199 -8.77 17.42 -17.38
C TYR A 199 -9.27 17.13 -15.97
N GLY A 200 -8.65 17.72 -14.93
CA GLY A 200 -8.93 17.41 -13.53
C GLY A 200 -8.57 15.97 -13.17
N PHE A 201 -7.51 15.42 -13.77
CA PHE A 201 -7.12 14.03 -13.58
C PHE A 201 -6.01 13.91 -12.53
N PRO A 202 -6.20 13.08 -11.49
CA PRO A 202 -5.12 12.73 -10.57
C PRO A 202 -4.08 11.85 -11.27
N ALA A 203 -2.85 11.86 -10.76
CA ALA A 203 -1.80 10.96 -11.20
C ALA A 203 -0.81 10.69 -10.06
N THR A 204 -0.05 9.62 -10.17
CA THR A 204 1.03 9.31 -9.22
C THR A 204 2.39 9.42 -9.89
N LEU A 205 3.30 10.18 -9.29
CA LEU A 205 4.73 10.21 -9.64
C LEU A 205 5.48 9.15 -8.83
N PHE A 206 6.10 8.17 -9.48
CA PHE A 206 7.08 7.29 -8.84
C PHE A 206 8.48 7.86 -9.06
N ILE A 207 9.10 8.39 -8.01
CA ILE A 207 10.37 9.14 -8.14
C ILE A 207 11.59 8.35 -7.68
N GLN A 208 12.68 8.45 -8.44
CA GLN A 208 14.01 8.02 -8.01
C GLN A 208 14.62 9.14 -7.18
N THR A 209 14.81 8.94 -5.86
CA THR A 209 15.16 10.06 -4.97
C THR A 209 16.51 10.69 -5.27
N ASP A 210 17.51 9.91 -5.72
CA ASP A 210 18.81 10.47 -6.08
C ASP A 210 18.78 11.28 -7.37
N LEU A 211 17.76 11.15 -8.21
CA LEU A 211 17.64 11.88 -9.49
C LEU A 211 17.09 13.31 -9.28
N ILE A 212 16.30 13.51 -8.23
CA ILE A 212 15.65 14.79 -7.92
C ILE A 212 16.69 15.85 -7.56
N ASN A 213 16.52 17.08 -8.06
CA ASN A 213 17.47 18.19 -7.93
C ASN A 213 18.87 17.99 -8.58
N GLN A 214 19.11 16.92 -9.35
CA GLN A 214 20.45 16.68 -9.93
C GLN A 214 20.77 17.55 -11.15
N SER A 215 19.77 17.94 -11.94
CA SER A 215 19.98 18.78 -13.12
C SER A 215 18.70 19.49 -13.54
N PRO A 216 18.77 20.50 -14.43
CA PRO A 216 17.57 21.13 -15.00
C PRO A 216 16.64 20.16 -15.75
N LYS A 217 17.11 18.96 -16.12
CA LYS A 217 16.30 17.94 -16.79
C LYS A 217 15.47 17.11 -15.81
N THR A 218 15.75 17.16 -14.51
CA THR A 218 15.04 16.38 -13.49
C THR A 218 14.13 17.28 -12.67
N LEU A 219 13.11 16.69 -12.05
CA LEU A 219 12.23 17.45 -11.16
C LEU A 219 13.03 18.02 -9.99
N SER A 220 12.61 19.19 -9.54
CA SER A 220 13.02 19.74 -8.26
C SER A 220 12.02 19.41 -7.15
N TRP A 221 12.49 19.39 -5.90
CA TRP A 221 11.59 19.23 -4.75
C TRP A 221 10.56 20.37 -4.65
N ALA A 222 10.88 21.57 -5.14
CA ALA A 222 9.94 22.68 -5.20
C ALA A 222 8.80 22.40 -6.19
N GLN A 223 9.13 21.95 -7.42
CA GLN A 223 8.15 21.54 -8.42
C GLN A 223 7.26 20.39 -7.92
N ILE A 224 7.86 19.40 -7.24
CA ILE A 224 7.11 18.28 -6.66
C ILE A 224 6.10 18.78 -5.61
N ARG A 225 6.52 19.66 -4.69
CA ARG A 225 5.61 20.25 -3.69
C ARG A 225 4.46 21.01 -4.33
N GLU A 226 4.72 21.76 -5.40
CA GLU A 226 3.67 22.46 -6.13
C GLU A 226 2.65 21.49 -6.74
N MET A 227 3.11 20.43 -7.39
CA MET A 227 2.20 19.43 -7.97
C MET A 227 1.33 18.75 -6.91
N VAL A 228 1.92 18.37 -5.77
CA VAL A 228 1.20 17.70 -4.67
C VAL A 228 0.15 18.63 -4.06
N ASN A 229 0.46 19.90 -3.87
CA ASN A 229 -0.45 20.84 -3.21
C ASN A 229 -1.62 21.29 -4.09
N ASN A 230 -1.48 21.21 -5.42
CA ASN A 230 -2.40 21.89 -6.35
C ASN A 230 -3.32 20.96 -7.19
N ASN A 231 -3.10 19.64 -7.30
CA ASN A 231 -3.89 18.82 -8.25
C ASN A 231 -4.01 17.30 -7.97
N ASP A 232 -4.26 16.84 -6.74
CA ASP A 232 -4.36 15.39 -6.45
C ASP A 232 -3.19 14.56 -7.04
N ILE A 233 -2.00 15.18 -7.21
CA ILE A 233 -0.79 14.49 -7.65
C ILE A 233 -0.17 13.83 -6.43
N ASP A 234 -0.09 12.52 -6.49
CA ASP A 234 0.54 11.71 -5.45
C ASP A 234 2.01 11.45 -5.78
N VAL A 235 2.85 11.27 -4.77
CA VAL A 235 4.28 10.95 -4.93
C VAL A 235 4.61 9.68 -4.16
N GLN A 236 5.15 8.70 -4.88
CA GLN A 236 5.49 7.38 -4.38
C GLN A 236 6.93 7.00 -4.79
N CYS A 237 7.40 5.83 -4.35
CA CYS A 237 8.81 5.48 -4.42
C CYS A 237 9.19 4.76 -5.72
N HIS A 238 10.28 5.17 -6.37
CA HIS A 238 10.95 4.42 -7.43
C HIS A 238 12.38 4.01 -7.05
N THR A 239 12.59 3.71 -5.77
CA THR A 239 13.89 3.42 -5.13
C THR A 239 14.83 4.63 -5.05
N LYS A 240 15.98 4.44 -4.41
CA LYS A 240 16.98 5.48 -4.25
C LYS A 240 17.73 5.75 -5.56
N THR A 241 18.26 4.70 -6.18
CA THR A 241 19.22 4.79 -7.30
C THR A 241 18.73 4.14 -8.61
N HIS A 242 17.49 3.64 -8.64
CA HIS A 242 16.94 2.86 -9.77
C HIS A 242 17.70 1.55 -10.03
N ARG A 243 18.25 0.97 -8.95
CA ARG A 243 18.92 -0.33 -8.96
C ARG A 243 17.91 -1.45 -9.26
N ASN A 244 18.28 -2.42 -10.11
CA ASN A 244 17.47 -3.64 -10.26
C ASN A 244 17.49 -4.41 -8.93
N LEU A 245 16.32 -4.52 -8.29
CA LEU A 245 16.15 -5.11 -6.97
C LEU A 245 16.18 -6.64 -6.99
N THR A 246 16.23 -7.29 -8.15
CA THR A 246 16.15 -8.75 -8.25
C THR A 246 17.50 -9.43 -8.41
N LYS A 247 18.57 -8.66 -8.69
CA LYS A 247 19.89 -9.20 -9.04
C LYS A 247 21.02 -8.50 -8.29
N PRO A 248 22.00 -9.26 -7.78
CA PRO A 248 23.25 -8.70 -7.29
C PRO A 248 24.04 -8.08 -8.44
N LYS A 249 24.88 -7.11 -8.12
CA LYS A 249 25.90 -6.58 -9.04
C LYS A 249 27.00 -7.62 -9.23
N SER A 250 27.77 -7.49 -10.31
CA SER A 250 28.90 -8.39 -10.56
C SER A 250 29.89 -8.36 -9.39
N GLY A 251 30.24 -9.54 -8.86
CA GLY A 251 31.17 -9.69 -7.72
C GLY A 251 30.59 -9.36 -6.34
N GLU A 252 29.32 -8.96 -6.25
CA GLU A 252 28.67 -8.63 -4.98
C GLU A 252 28.21 -9.91 -4.26
N SER A 253 28.53 -10.02 -2.97
CA SER A 253 28.01 -11.12 -2.15
C SER A 253 26.49 -10.97 -1.96
N PHE A 254 25.79 -12.07 -1.68
CA PHE A 254 24.35 -12.00 -1.41
C PHE A 254 24.03 -11.14 -0.16
N ALA A 255 24.91 -11.13 0.84
CA ALA A 255 24.75 -10.29 2.03
C ALA A 255 24.86 -8.79 1.69
N ASP A 256 25.86 -8.40 0.89
CA ASP A 256 26.02 -7.00 0.44
C ASP A 256 24.84 -6.55 -0.43
N TYR A 257 24.39 -7.43 -1.33
CA TYR A 257 23.20 -7.22 -2.15
C TYR A 257 21.95 -6.99 -1.30
N PHE A 258 21.73 -7.83 -0.28
CA PHE A 258 20.60 -7.72 0.62
C PHE A 258 20.59 -6.38 1.37
N GLU A 259 21.73 -5.96 1.92
CA GLU A 259 21.87 -4.66 2.57
C GLU A 259 21.74 -3.49 1.59
N ALA A 260 22.18 -3.65 0.34
CA ALA A 260 21.98 -2.63 -0.69
C ALA A 260 20.49 -2.44 -1.02
N ILE A 261 19.69 -3.51 -1.16
CA ILE A 261 18.25 -3.38 -1.37
C ILE A 261 17.58 -2.67 -0.20
N LYS A 262 17.95 -3.00 1.04
CA LYS A 262 17.41 -2.30 2.23
C LYS A 262 17.65 -0.80 2.13
N ARG A 263 18.86 -0.37 1.77
CA ARG A 263 19.18 1.05 1.55
C ARG A 263 18.38 1.67 0.41
N GLU A 264 18.19 0.96 -0.71
CA GLU A 264 17.34 1.41 -1.82
C GLU A 264 15.90 1.72 -1.39
N LEU A 265 15.40 0.97 -0.40
CA LEU A 265 14.04 1.10 0.11
C LEU A 265 13.92 2.14 1.24
N ASP A 266 14.78 2.07 2.25
CA ASP A 266 14.68 2.88 3.47
C ASP A 266 15.08 4.34 3.24
N GLU A 267 16.19 4.56 2.53
CA GLU A 267 16.68 5.91 2.33
C GLU A 267 15.74 6.70 1.43
N ALA A 268 15.20 6.08 0.39
CA ALA A 268 14.21 6.70 -0.49
C ALA A 268 12.95 7.14 0.30
N ARG A 269 12.40 6.25 1.15
CA ARG A 269 11.27 6.59 2.05
C ARG A 269 11.61 7.75 2.96
N ARG A 270 12.79 7.70 3.60
CA ARG A 270 13.25 8.73 4.54
C ARG A 270 13.36 10.09 3.86
N VAL A 271 13.98 10.15 2.67
CA VAL A 271 14.14 11.39 1.90
C VAL A 271 12.77 11.97 1.49
N ILE A 272 11.86 11.14 0.95
CA ILE A 272 10.53 11.61 0.56
C ILE A 272 9.76 12.15 1.78
N LYS A 273 9.80 11.43 2.90
CA LYS A 273 9.18 11.89 4.15
C LYS A 273 9.74 13.22 4.64
N GLN A 274 11.06 13.40 4.57
CA GLN A 274 11.70 14.66 4.96
C GLN A 274 11.30 15.83 4.06
N GLN A 275 11.10 15.58 2.76
CA GLN A 275 10.81 16.63 1.78
C GLN A 275 9.32 16.99 1.68
N LEU A 276 8.43 16.02 1.91
CA LEU A 276 6.98 16.16 1.67
C LEU A 276 6.13 15.94 2.93
N GLY A 277 6.70 15.49 4.05
CA GLY A 277 5.99 15.34 5.33
C GLY A 277 5.14 14.07 5.47
N PHE A 278 5.04 13.23 4.43
CA PHE A 278 4.28 11.97 4.48
C PHE A 278 5.13 10.74 4.13
N ASN A 279 4.72 9.57 4.61
CA ASN A 279 5.36 8.30 4.23
C ASN A 279 4.76 7.80 2.92
N VAL A 280 5.61 7.38 1.99
CA VAL A 280 5.17 6.64 0.81
C VAL A 280 4.56 5.29 1.20
N LYS A 281 3.53 4.89 0.48
CA LYS A 281 2.81 3.61 0.67
C LYS A 281 3.16 2.61 -0.43
N TYR A 282 3.58 3.10 -1.59
CA TYR A 282 3.70 2.30 -2.80
C TYR A 282 5.09 2.42 -3.43
N LEU A 283 5.44 1.39 -4.21
CA LEU A 283 6.69 1.37 -4.97
C LEU A 283 6.47 0.90 -6.41
N ALA A 284 7.02 1.60 -7.39
CA ALA A 284 7.22 1.03 -8.72
C ALA A 284 8.58 0.34 -8.76
N TYR A 285 8.63 -0.91 -9.22
CA TYR A 285 9.90 -1.63 -9.35
C TYR A 285 10.71 -1.04 -10.51
N PRO A 286 11.99 -0.71 -10.32
CA PRO A 286 12.90 -0.45 -11.44
C PRO A 286 12.83 -1.59 -12.46
N TYR A 287 12.66 -1.24 -13.74
CA TYR A 287 12.46 -2.19 -14.85
C TYR A 287 11.20 -3.08 -14.76
N GLY A 288 10.38 -2.91 -13.72
CA GLY A 288 9.22 -3.75 -13.40
C GLY A 288 9.57 -5.14 -12.83
N ASP A 289 10.83 -5.39 -12.51
CA ASP A 289 11.33 -6.69 -12.04
C ASP A 289 11.15 -6.86 -10.54
N THR A 290 10.61 -8.00 -10.11
CA THR A 290 10.48 -8.36 -8.71
C THR A 290 10.55 -9.88 -8.50
N ASN A 291 11.00 -10.32 -7.32
CA ASN A 291 10.98 -11.71 -6.88
C ASN A 291 10.39 -11.78 -5.46
N GLN A 292 10.23 -12.97 -4.88
CA GLN A 292 9.58 -13.07 -3.57
C GLN A 292 10.40 -12.42 -2.45
N LEU A 293 11.73 -12.47 -2.52
CA LEU A 293 12.61 -11.81 -1.56
C LEU A 293 12.33 -10.30 -1.51
N VAL A 294 12.28 -9.64 -2.67
CA VAL A 294 11.99 -8.19 -2.74
C VAL A 294 10.60 -7.88 -2.19
N VAL A 295 9.58 -8.68 -2.50
CA VAL A 295 8.23 -8.48 -1.97
C VAL A 295 8.19 -8.60 -0.45
N ASP A 296 8.86 -9.59 0.12
CA ASP A 296 8.88 -9.76 1.58
C ASP A 296 9.69 -8.65 2.27
N LEU A 297 10.74 -8.14 1.62
CA LEU A 297 11.44 -6.93 2.06
C LEU A 297 10.51 -5.71 2.05
N LEU A 298 9.77 -5.45 0.97
CA LEU A 298 8.82 -4.33 0.91
C LEU A 298 7.78 -4.40 2.04
N LYS A 299 7.20 -5.59 2.28
CA LYS A 299 6.28 -5.84 3.40
C LYS A 299 6.94 -5.48 4.74
N LYS A 300 8.18 -5.93 4.97
CA LYS A 300 8.95 -5.66 6.19
C LYS A 300 9.24 -4.16 6.39
N HIS A 301 9.50 -3.43 5.31
CA HIS A 301 9.78 -1.99 5.33
C HIS A 301 8.51 -1.11 5.30
N GLY A 302 7.32 -1.72 5.41
CA GLY A 302 6.06 -0.99 5.57
C GLY A 302 5.51 -0.38 4.27
N TYR A 303 5.86 -0.93 3.11
CA TYR A 303 5.11 -0.65 1.88
C TYR A 303 3.80 -1.44 1.89
N HIS A 304 2.73 -0.88 1.33
CA HIS A 304 1.42 -1.50 1.23
C HIS A 304 1.21 -2.22 -0.10
N GLY A 305 2.00 -1.85 -1.13
CA GLY A 305 2.00 -2.54 -2.41
C GLY A 305 3.00 -2.00 -3.40
N ALA A 306 3.08 -2.66 -4.55
CA ALA A 306 4.10 -2.36 -5.55
C ALA A 306 3.71 -2.78 -6.98
N PHE A 307 4.35 -2.12 -7.94
CA PHE A 307 3.94 -2.09 -9.33
C PHE A 307 5.04 -2.61 -10.27
N THR A 308 4.65 -3.54 -11.14
CA THR A 308 5.45 -4.11 -12.23
C THR A 308 5.14 -3.38 -13.54
N VAL A 309 5.65 -3.88 -14.67
CA VAL A 309 5.32 -3.40 -16.02
C VAL A 309 4.64 -4.49 -16.88
N LYS A 310 4.00 -5.47 -16.24
CA LYS A 310 3.19 -6.46 -16.96
C LYS A 310 1.98 -5.78 -17.59
N ARG A 311 1.85 -5.87 -18.91
CA ARG A 311 0.77 -5.21 -19.68
C ARG A 311 -0.57 -5.94 -19.58
N GLU A 312 -1.16 -5.93 -18.39
CA GLU A 312 -2.48 -6.47 -18.08
C GLU A 312 -3.25 -5.52 -17.15
N SER A 313 -4.57 -5.60 -17.13
CA SER A 313 -5.40 -4.88 -16.16
C SER A 313 -5.46 -5.61 -14.82
N ASN A 314 -5.81 -4.90 -13.76
CA ASN A 314 -5.75 -5.40 -12.39
C ASN A 314 -7.14 -5.79 -11.85
N PRO A 315 -7.45 -7.09 -11.68
CA PRO A 315 -8.61 -7.50 -10.91
C PRO A 315 -8.38 -7.30 -9.40
N PHE A 316 -9.43 -7.31 -8.60
CA PHE A 316 -9.34 -7.14 -7.14
C PHE A 316 -8.47 -8.18 -6.42
N PHE A 317 -8.27 -9.35 -7.04
CA PHE A 317 -7.44 -10.44 -6.52
C PHE A 317 -6.00 -10.39 -7.03
N VAL A 318 -5.58 -9.34 -7.75
CA VAL A 318 -4.17 -9.17 -8.08
C VAL A 318 -3.33 -9.14 -6.80
N ASN A 319 -2.09 -9.62 -6.87
CA ASN A 319 -1.17 -9.51 -5.74
C ASN A 319 -0.85 -8.03 -5.52
N ASN A 320 -1.10 -7.53 -4.31
CA ASN A 320 -0.87 -6.13 -3.91
C ASN A 320 0.57 -5.63 -4.19
N TYR A 321 1.56 -6.54 -4.25
CA TYR A 321 2.97 -6.25 -4.52
C TYR A 321 3.39 -6.60 -5.96
N ARG A 322 2.44 -6.93 -6.84
CA ARG A 322 2.68 -7.18 -8.27
C ARG A 322 1.55 -6.60 -9.11
N ILE A 323 1.19 -5.35 -8.83
CA ILE A 323 0.22 -4.62 -9.63
C ILE A 323 0.77 -4.49 -11.05
N ASN A 324 -0.07 -4.80 -12.03
CA ASN A 324 0.27 -4.75 -13.44
C ASN A 324 0.19 -3.29 -13.92
N ARG A 325 1.15 -2.84 -14.74
CA ARG A 325 1.09 -1.55 -15.42
C ARG A 325 1.32 -1.73 -16.91
N ALA A 326 0.49 -1.05 -17.70
CA ALA A 326 0.65 -0.94 -19.13
C ALA A 326 1.56 0.26 -19.43
N MET A 327 2.81 -0.03 -19.83
CA MET A 327 3.72 1.00 -20.31
C MET A 327 3.17 1.60 -21.62
N ILE A 328 3.08 2.92 -21.67
CA ILE A 328 2.60 3.66 -22.83
C ILE A 328 3.80 4.14 -23.64
N TYR A 329 3.99 3.53 -24.81
CA TYR A 329 5.06 3.91 -25.73
C TYR A 329 4.64 5.09 -26.59
N GLY A 330 5.54 6.04 -26.86
CA GLY A 330 5.25 7.26 -27.63
C GLY A 330 4.75 7.00 -29.05
N ALA A 331 5.30 5.98 -29.71
CA ALA A 331 4.84 5.53 -31.03
C ALA A 331 3.46 4.84 -31.01
N SER A 332 2.83 4.68 -29.84
CA SER A 332 1.51 4.05 -29.74
C SER A 332 0.44 5.02 -30.22
N HIS A 333 -0.17 4.71 -31.37
CA HIS A 333 -1.39 5.37 -31.81
C HIS A 333 -2.55 5.17 -30.82
N LEU A 334 -3.54 6.07 -30.86
CA LEU A 334 -4.70 6.05 -29.97
C LEU A 334 -5.44 4.69 -29.92
N LYS A 335 -5.50 3.96 -31.05
CA LYS A 335 -6.05 2.59 -31.10
C LYS A 335 -5.29 1.59 -30.22
N ASN A 336 -3.97 1.74 -30.10
CA ASN A 336 -3.16 0.89 -29.23
C ASN A 336 -3.33 1.27 -27.76
N PHE A 337 -3.54 2.56 -27.48
CA PHE A 337 -3.90 3.07 -26.16
C PHE A 337 -5.25 2.50 -25.71
N GLU A 338 -6.28 2.56 -26.54
CA GLU A 338 -7.61 2.01 -26.25
C GLU A 338 -7.56 0.52 -25.87
N LYS A 339 -6.75 -0.30 -26.59
CA LYS A 339 -6.57 -1.73 -26.27
C LYS A 339 -5.99 -1.98 -24.87
N THR A 340 -5.33 -0.99 -24.26
CA THR A 340 -4.83 -1.07 -22.88
C THR A 340 -5.91 -0.84 -21.83
N LEU A 341 -7.01 -0.18 -22.21
CA LEU A 341 -8.06 0.28 -21.29
C LEU A 341 -9.14 -0.77 -21.01
N LYS A 342 -8.74 -2.04 -20.87
CA LYS A 342 -9.67 -3.13 -20.54
C LYS A 342 -10.11 -3.02 -19.08
N THR A 343 -11.39 -2.74 -18.85
CA THR A 343 -11.93 -2.55 -17.49
C THR A 343 -12.83 -3.67 -16.99
N PHE A 344 -13.07 -4.71 -17.80
CA PHE A 344 -13.91 -5.83 -17.42
C PHE A 344 -13.41 -7.14 -18.03
N LYS A 345 -13.56 -8.23 -17.27
CA LYS A 345 -13.28 -9.58 -17.72
C LYS A 345 -14.46 -10.50 -17.43
N GLY A 346 -15.07 -11.00 -18.50
CA GLY A 346 -16.13 -12.01 -18.41
C GLY A 346 -15.59 -13.37 -17.95
N ILE A 347 -16.43 -14.13 -17.24
CA ILE A 347 -16.13 -15.52 -16.89
C ILE A 347 -17.01 -16.44 -17.76
N LYS A 348 -16.39 -17.20 -18.68
CA LYS A 348 -17.10 -18.17 -19.54
C LYS A 348 -17.69 -19.32 -18.71
N GLY A 349 -18.84 -19.84 -19.11
CA GLY A 349 -19.49 -21.01 -18.48
C GLY A 349 -20.30 -20.69 -17.22
N PHE A 350 -20.48 -19.41 -16.89
CA PHE A 350 -21.35 -18.97 -15.79
C PHE A 350 -22.57 -18.26 -16.37
N ALA A 351 -23.69 -18.98 -16.45
CA ALA A 351 -25.00 -18.39 -16.68
C ALA A 351 -25.51 -17.76 -15.37
N VAL A 352 -24.83 -16.72 -14.89
CA VAL A 352 -25.45 -15.83 -13.92
C VAL A 352 -25.62 -14.50 -14.66
N GLU A 353 -26.85 -14.23 -15.05
CA GLU A 353 -27.21 -13.05 -15.83
C GLU A 353 -27.00 -11.75 -15.04
N GLN A 354 -26.78 -10.69 -15.82
CA GLN A 354 -26.50 -9.34 -15.37
C GLN A 354 -27.48 -8.86 -14.29
N ILE A 355 -26.98 -8.08 -13.34
CA ILE A 355 -27.84 -7.19 -12.54
C ILE A 355 -28.38 -6.17 -13.54
N ASP A 356 -29.58 -6.42 -14.07
CA ASP A 356 -30.27 -5.50 -14.97
C ASP A 356 -30.59 -4.22 -14.18
N GLN A 357 -29.76 -3.19 -14.37
CA GLN A 357 -29.92 -1.85 -13.79
C GLN A 357 -30.91 -0.99 -14.58
N ALA A 358 -31.32 -1.43 -15.78
CA ALA A 358 -32.00 -0.59 -16.74
C ALA A 358 -33.47 -0.97 -16.88
N LYS A 359 -34.25 -0.87 -15.79
CA LYS A 359 -35.74 -0.78 -15.83
C LYS A 359 -36.40 -0.42 -14.49
N PHE A 360 -35.62 -0.06 -13.46
CA PHE A 360 -36.04 -0.02 -12.06
C PHE A 360 -37.10 1.03 -11.69
N ILE A 361 -37.27 2.09 -12.48
CA ILE A 361 -38.02 3.29 -12.04
C ILE A 361 -39.53 3.18 -12.24
N ARG A 362 -40.04 2.26 -13.07
CA ARG A 362 -41.50 2.23 -13.33
C ARG A 362 -42.30 1.34 -12.41
N ILE A 363 -41.82 0.15 -12.00
CA ILE A 363 -42.53 -0.67 -10.99
C ILE A 363 -41.55 -1.63 -10.28
N ILE A 364 -41.22 -1.38 -9.01
CA ILE A 364 -40.50 -2.38 -8.20
C ILE A 364 -41.52 -3.43 -7.74
N LEU A 365 -41.67 -4.53 -8.49
CA LEU A 365 -42.68 -5.55 -8.19
C LEU A 365 -42.12 -6.71 -7.36
N PRO A 366 -42.73 -7.05 -6.20
CA PRO A 366 -42.46 -8.28 -5.48
C PRO A 366 -42.48 -9.55 -6.36
N LYS A 367 -43.35 -9.58 -7.37
CA LYS A 367 -43.43 -10.66 -8.36
C LYS A 367 -42.11 -10.86 -9.12
N GLN A 368 -41.45 -9.80 -9.55
CA GLN A 368 -40.16 -9.88 -10.25
C GLN A 368 -39.06 -10.39 -9.33
N ALA A 369 -39.02 -9.87 -8.09
CA ALA A 369 -38.05 -10.32 -7.08
C ALA A 369 -38.16 -11.83 -6.80
N ASP A 370 -39.39 -12.35 -6.68
CA ASP A 370 -39.64 -13.78 -6.48
C ASP A 370 -39.35 -14.62 -7.74
N GLN A 371 -39.56 -14.09 -8.95
CA GLN A 371 -39.15 -14.76 -10.19
C GLN A 371 -37.63 -14.95 -10.25
N TYR A 372 -36.85 -13.91 -9.93
CA TYR A 372 -35.40 -14.01 -9.84
C TYR A 372 -34.96 -15.07 -8.82
N TYR A 373 -35.63 -15.10 -7.67
CA TYR A 373 -35.33 -16.11 -6.65
C TYR A 373 -35.56 -17.54 -7.16
N LYS A 374 -36.70 -17.79 -7.82
CA LYS A 374 -37.05 -19.11 -8.39
C LYS A 374 -36.08 -19.56 -9.49
N LYS A 375 -35.57 -18.62 -10.29
CA LYS A 375 -34.55 -18.86 -11.33
C LYS A 375 -33.13 -19.07 -10.78
N GLY A 376 -32.93 -19.07 -9.46
CA GLY A 376 -31.59 -19.19 -8.84
C GLY A 376 -30.77 -17.89 -8.85
N GLN A 377 -31.34 -16.78 -9.33
CA GLN A 377 -30.69 -15.46 -9.40
C GLN A 377 -30.80 -14.72 -8.04
N TRP A 378 -30.34 -15.37 -6.98
CA TRP A 378 -30.58 -14.94 -5.59
C TRP A 378 -29.98 -13.58 -5.24
N ARG A 379 -28.91 -13.14 -5.90
CA ARG A 379 -28.33 -11.81 -5.67
C ARG A 379 -29.20 -10.70 -6.23
N THR A 380 -29.68 -10.88 -7.45
CA THR A 380 -30.62 -9.96 -8.08
C THR A 380 -31.90 -9.92 -7.25
N ALA A 381 -32.42 -11.09 -6.84
CA ALA A 381 -33.55 -11.16 -5.93
C ALA A 381 -33.31 -10.42 -4.60
N LEU A 382 -32.12 -10.56 -3.99
CA LEU A 382 -31.76 -9.85 -2.77
C LEU A 382 -31.77 -8.33 -2.98
N LEU A 383 -31.18 -7.85 -4.07
CA LEU A 383 -31.16 -6.42 -4.39
C LEU A 383 -32.58 -5.85 -4.50
N TYR A 384 -33.44 -6.52 -5.28
CA TYR A 384 -34.85 -6.13 -5.42
C TYR A 384 -35.59 -6.13 -4.09
N TRP A 385 -35.44 -7.18 -3.27
CA TRP A 385 -36.12 -7.26 -1.98
C TRP A 385 -35.63 -6.21 -0.97
N LYS A 386 -34.35 -5.82 -1.01
CA LYS A 386 -33.84 -4.67 -0.22
C LYS A 386 -34.48 -3.36 -0.69
N MET A 387 -34.56 -3.13 -1.99
CA MET A 387 -35.19 -1.93 -2.55
C MET A 387 -36.68 -1.86 -2.22
N ILE A 388 -37.43 -2.98 -2.36
CA ILE A 388 -38.85 -3.07 -1.97
C ILE A 388 -39.00 -2.71 -0.49
N ARG A 389 -38.18 -3.30 0.38
CA ARG A 389 -38.22 -3.04 1.82
C ARG A 389 -38.04 -1.55 2.12
N ASP A 390 -37.00 -0.92 1.56
CA ASP A 390 -36.67 0.48 1.86
C ASP A 390 -37.67 1.45 1.22
N PHE A 391 -38.19 1.13 0.03
CA PHE A 391 -39.24 1.90 -0.62
C PHE A 391 -40.54 1.88 0.19
N LEU A 392 -40.95 0.71 0.70
CA LEU A 392 -42.14 0.59 1.55
C LEU A 392 -41.97 1.35 2.87
N ILE A 393 -40.78 1.30 3.48
CA ILE A 393 -40.47 2.09 4.67
C ILE A 393 -40.58 3.59 4.35
N PHE A 394 -39.99 4.03 3.24
CA PHE A 394 -40.02 5.42 2.79
C PHE A 394 -41.44 5.93 2.52
N LYS A 395 -42.30 5.11 1.92
CA LYS A 395 -43.71 5.46 1.63
C LYS A 395 -44.67 5.32 2.82
N GLY A 396 -44.20 4.84 3.98
CA GLY A 396 -45.08 4.58 5.12
C GLY A 396 -46.05 3.41 4.89
N GLY A 397 -45.63 2.38 4.16
CA GLY A 397 -46.45 1.22 3.84
C GLY A 397 -46.85 0.36 5.05
N GLU A 398 -47.80 -0.54 4.85
CA GLU A 398 -48.31 -1.42 5.91
C GLU A 398 -47.21 -2.25 6.59
N ARG A 399 -47.25 -2.29 7.93
CA ARG A 399 -46.25 -2.98 8.77
C ARG A 399 -46.09 -4.46 8.42
N ALA A 400 -47.20 -5.15 8.12
CA ALA A 400 -47.20 -6.56 7.73
C ALA A 400 -46.41 -6.79 6.42
N VAL A 401 -46.60 -5.93 5.43
CA VAL A 401 -45.92 -6.00 4.13
C VAL A 401 -44.42 -5.70 4.27
N ILE A 402 -44.07 -4.68 5.06
CA ILE A 402 -42.67 -4.36 5.37
C ILE A 402 -41.98 -5.55 6.06
N ASN A 403 -42.65 -6.18 7.03
CA ASN A 403 -42.10 -7.35 7.74
C ASN A 403 -41.88 -8.54 6.81
N LYS A 404 -42.79 -8.78 5.86
CA LYS A 404 -42.63 -9.81 4.82
C LYS A 404 -41.40 -9.54 3.94
N ALA A 405 -41.19 -8.29 3.51
CA ALA A 405 -40.01 -7.90 2.74
C ALA A 405 -38.71 -8.09 3.55
N LYS A 406 -38.70 -7.70 4.84
CA LYS A 406 -37.57 -7.96 5.76
C LYS A 406 -37.24 -9.45 5.87
N GLN A 407 -38.24 -10.30 6.05
CA GLN A 407 -38.05 -11.75 6.12
C GLN A 407 -37.46 -12.31 4.82
N LYS A 408 -37.94 -11.87 3.64
CA LYS A 408 -37.37 -12.25 2.34
C LYS A 408 -35.89 -11.88 2.24
N VAL A 409 -35.51 -10.65 2.60
CA VAL A 409 -34.11 -10.20 2.64
C VAL A 409 -33.25 -11.13 3.52
N VAL A 410 -33.71 -11.45 4.73
CA VAL A 410 -32.98 -12.32 5.67
C VAL A 410 -32.81 -13.73 5.11
N THR A 411 -33.89 -14.32 4.56
CA THR A 411 -33.88 -15.66 3.98
C THR A 411 -32.92 -15.76 2.81
N ILE A 412 -32.94 -14.80 1.89
CA ILE A 412 -32.05 -14.80 0.72
C ILE A 412 -30.59 -14.59 1.16
N LYS A 413 -30.31 -13.67 2.10
CA LYS A 413 -28.96 -13.49 2.66
C LYS A 413 -28.43 -14.78 3.27
N ARG A 414 -29.27 -15.51 4.03
CA ARG A 414 -28.89 -16.81 4.63
C ARG A 414 -28.55 -17.85 3.55
N LYS A 415 -29.37 -17.95 2.50
CA LYS A 415 -29.12 -18.85 1.37
C LYS A 415 -27.80 -18.53 0.66
N LEU A 416 -27.56 -17.27 0.31
CA LEU A 416 -26.31 -16.82 -0.33
C LEU A 416 -25.08 -17.12 0.53
N ARG A 417 -25.13 -16.81 1.83
CA ARG A 417 -24.04 -17.12 2.76
C ARG A 417 -23.78 -18.61 2.87
N SER A 418 -24.83 -19.43 2.94
CA SER A 418 -24.70 -20.90 2.98
C SER A 418 -23.99 -21.42 1.72
N GLN A 419 -24.39 -20.97 0.53
CA GLN A 419 -23.75 -21.37 -0.73
C GLN A 419 -22.31 -20.89 -0.83
N ALA A 420 -22.04 -19.66 -0.42
CA ALA A 420 -20.68 -19.13 -0.35
C ALA A 420 -19.79 -19.99 0.57
N ASN A 421 -20.29 -20.38 1.74
CA ASN A 421 -19.56 -21.20 2.70
C ASN A 421 -19.29 -22.61 2.17
N VAL A 422 -20.22 -23.22 1.43
CA VAL A 422 -20.01 -24.52 0.76
C VAL A 422 -18.85 -24.43 -0.22
N HIS A 423 -18.86 -23.43 -1.10
CA HIS A 423 -17.77 -23.25 -2.08
C HIS A 423 -16.46 -22.82 -1.43
N PHE A 424 -16.50 -22.03 -0.36
CA PHE A 424 -15.31 -21.69 0.41
C PHE A 424 -14.68 -22.94 1.05
N LYS A 425 -15.49 -23.83 1.64
CA LYS A 425 -15.01 -25.11 2.17
C LYS A 425 -14.37 -25.95 1.08
N GLN A 426 -15.02 -26.11 -0.08
CA GLN A 426 -14.44 -26.78 -1.24
C GLN A 426 -13.09 -26.17 -1.65
N GLY A 427 -13.02 -24.84 -1.74
CA GLY A 427 -11.78 -24.13 -2.07
C GLY A 427 -10.67 -24.36 -1.06
N LYS A 428 -10.99 -24.39 0.23
CA LYS A 428 -10.05 -24.73 1.31
C LYS A 428 -9.56 -26.17 1.22
N ASP A 429 -10.46 -27.13 0.93
CA ASP A 429 -10.12 -28.55 0.79
C ASP A 429 -9.18 -28.77 -0.41
N PHE A 430 -9.46 -28.15 -1.57
CA PHE A 430 -8.57 -28.18 -2.73
C PHE A 430 -7.21 -27.55 -2.43
N TYR A 431 -7.19 -26.41 -1.72
CA TYR A 431 -5.96 -25.77 -1.29
C TYR A 431 -5.09 -26.69 -0.42
N GLN A 432 -5.70 -27.38 0.55
CA GLN A 432 -5.01 -28.36 1.41
C GLN A 432 -4.46 -29.54 0.61
N LYS A 433 -5.18 -29.98 -0.42
CA LYS A 433 -4.74 -31.01 -1.38
C LYS A 433 -3.72 -30.52 -2.41
N LYS A 434 -3.29 -29.25 -2.33
CA LYS A 434 -2.37 -28.58 -3.27
C LYS A 434 -2.90 -28.45 -4.71
N ASP A 435 -4.20 -28.61 -4.93
CA ASP A 435 -4.85 -28.33 -6.21
C ASP A 435 -5.23 -26.84 -6.31
N LYS A 436 -4.30 -26.04 -6.83
CA LYS A 436 -4.45 -24.57 -6.88
C LYS A 436 -5.54 -24.10 -7.84
N GLU A 437 -5.73 -24.76 -8.97
CA GLU A 437 -6.70 -24.31 -9.98
C GLU A 437 -8.13 -24.58 -9.51
N SER A 438 -8.40 -25.77 -8.97
CA SER A 438 -9.71 -26.09 -8.39
C SER A 438 -10.01 -25.22 -7.16
N ALA A 439 -9.00 -24.93 -6.33
CA ALA A 439 -9.14 -24.01 -5.21
C ALA A 439 -9.55 -22.61 -5.69
N LYS A 440 -8.86 -22.05 -6.69
CA LYS A 440 -9.20 -20.75 -7.28
C LYS A 440 -10.63 -20.73 -7.83
N ALA A 441 -11.01 -21.73 -8.61
CA ALA A 441 -12.35 -21.82 -9.19
C ALA A 441 -13.45 -21.86 -8.11
N ALA A 442 -13.27 -22.67 -7.06
CA ALA A 442 -14.21 -22.74 -5.94
C ALA A 442 -14.29 -21.42 -5.15
N LEU A 443 -13.17 -20.74 -4.93
CA LEU A 443 -13.15 -19.44 -4.25
C LEU A 443 -13.82 -18.34 -5.07
N PHE A 444 -13.66 -18.34 -6.40
CA PHE A 444 -14.43 -17.45 -7.28
C PHE A 444 -15.93 -17.69 -7.14
N ARG A 445 -16.37 -18.96 -7.09
CA ARG A 445 -17.79 -19.27 -6.82
C ARG A 445 -18.24 -18.77 -5.46
N ALA A 446 -17.43 -18.93 -4.41
CA ALA A 446 -17.74 -18.42 -3.09
C ALA A 446 -17.98 -16.89 -3.11
N LEU A 447 -17.10 -16.15 -3.78
CA LEU A 447 -17.20 -14.69 -3.94
C LEU A 447 -18.36 -14.28 -4.85
N LEU A 448 -18.68 -15.11 -5.86
CA LEU A 448 -19.85 -14.93 -6.69
C LEU A 448 -21.14 -15.02 -5.89
N PHE A 449 -21.23 -15.86 -4.85
CA PHE A 449 -22.40 -15.89 -3.95
C PHE A 449 -22.34 -14.82 -2.85
N ASN A 450 -21.14 -14.49 -2.37
CA ASN A 450 -20.92 -13.46 -1.35
C ASN A 450 -19.56 -12.77 -1.58
N PRO A 451 -19.50 -11.58 -2.22
CA PRO A 451 -18.22 -10.95 -2.57
C PRO A 451 -17.50 -10.44 -1.33
N GLU A 452 -18.26 -10.14 -0.28
CA GLU A 452 -17.74 -9.69 1.00
C GLU A 452 -17.20 -10.83 1.86
N HIS A 453 -17.10 -12.06 1.31
CA HIS A 453 -16.56 -13.22 2.02
C HIS A 453 -15.04 -13.07 2.25
N LYS A 454 -14.66 -12.31 3.28
CA LYS A 454 -13.28 -11.92 3.63
C LYS A 454 -12.29 -13.09 3.62
N GLN A 455 -12.68 -14.26 4.14
CA GLN A 455 -11.78 -15.43 4.17
C GLN A 455 -11.50 -16.02 2.77
N ALA A 456 -12.48 -15.96 1.86
CA ALA A 456 -12.33 -16.48 0.50
C ALA A 456 -11.47 -15.53 -0.31
N HIS A 457 -11.70 -14.22 -0.15
CA HIS A 457 -10.87 -13.15 -0.71
C HIS A 457 -9.41 -13.28 -0.27
N ARG A 458 -9.15 -13.41 1.05
CA ARG A 458 -7.78 -13.59 1.58
C ARG A 458 -7.10 -14.84 1.04
N LEU A 459 -7.78 -16.00 1.08
CA LEU A 459 -7.20 -17.25 0.59
C LEU A 459 -6.90 -17.20 -0.92
N LEU A 460 -7.78 -16.54 -1.71
CA LEU A 460 -7.55 -16.32 -3.13
C LEU A 460 -6.31 -15.46 -3.38
N LYS A 461 -6.11 -14.40 -2.59
CA LYS A 461 -4.87 -13.59 -2.65
C LYS A 461 -3.63 -14.42 -2.29
N THR A 462 -3.68 -15.22 -1.22
CA THR A 462 -2.56 -16.10 -0.81
C THR A 462 -2.17 -17.11 -1.90
N LEU A 463 -3.15 -17.73 -2.56
CA LEU A 463 -2.92 -18.70 -3.65
C LEU A 463 -2.10 -18.13 -4.82
N LEU A 464 -2.05 -16.81 -4.94
CA LEU A 464 -1.34 -16.07 -5.99
C LEU A 464 0.04 -15.59 -5.55
N GLU A 465 0.38 -15.67 -4.25
CA GLU A 465 1.73 -15.42 -3.74
C GLU A 465 2.60 -16.69 -3.86
N LYS A 466 3.91 -16.53 -4.08
CA LYS A 466 4.85 -17.64 -4.27
C LYS A 466 5.81 -17.74 -3.09
N HIS A 467 5.46 -18.51 -2.06
CA HIS A 467 6.32 -18.77 -0.90
C HIS A 467 6.65 -20.25 -0.74
N LYS A 468 7.76 -20.53 -0.04
CA LYS A 468 8.08 -21.87 0.47
C LYS A 468 7.69 -21.92 1.94
N LEU A 469 6.73 -22.78 2.26
CA LEU A 469 6.39 -23.11 3.64
C LEU A 469 7.41 -24.09 4.20
N VAL A 470 7.97 -23.75 5.36
CA VAL A 470 9.00 -24.53 6.05
C VAL A 470 8.54 -24.75 7.48
N ILE A 471 8.37 -26.01 7.87
CA ILE A 471 8.06 -26.35 9.25
C ILE A 471 9.38 -26.43 10.03
N VAL A 472 9.45 -25.71 11.14
CA VAL A 472 10.58 -25.77 12.07
C VAL A 472 10.60 -27.15 12.73
N LYS A 473 11.73 -27.84 12.60
CA LYS A 473 11.96 -29.14 13.23
C LYS A 473 12.63 -28.97 14.59
N PRO A 474 12.54 -29.96 15.50
CA PRO A 474 13.38 -29.99 16.69
C PRO A 474 14.87 -29.80 16.34
N ASN A 475 15.57 -28.94 17.08
CA ASN A 475 16.99 -28.61 16.89
C ASN A 475 17.35 -27.92 15.54
N ASP A 476 16.36 -27.36 14.83
CA ASP A 476 16.64 -26.46 13.71
C ASP A 476 17.32 -25.19 14.24
N THR A 477 18.40 -24.77 13.56
CA THR A 477 19.00 -23.44 13.71
C THR A 477 18.70 -22.63 12.46
N LEU A 478 18.85 -21.30 12.54
CA LEU A 478 18.70 -20.42 11.37
C LEU A 478 19.58 -20.88 10.19
N LYS A 479 20.83 -21.31 10.47
CA LYS A 479 21.76 -21.89 9.48
C LYS A 479 21.25 -23.17 8.85
N LYS A 480 20.69 -24.09 9.64
CA LYS A 480 20.11 -25.34 9.11
C LYS A 480 18.90 -25.07 8.22
N ILE A 481 18.05 -24.13 8.63
CA ILE A 481 16.89 -23.70 7.82
C ILE A 481 17.38 -23.04 6.53
N ALA A 482 18.34 -22.11 6.60
CA ALA A 482 18.91 -21.44 5.43
C ALA A 482 19.53 -22.44 4.44
N GLN A 483 20.31 -23.41 4.93
CA GLN A 483 20.86 -24.49 4.10
C GLN A 483 19.76 -25.32 3.42
N ARG A 484 18.71 -25.70 4.16
CA ARG A 484 17.59 -26.50 3.63
C ARG A 484 16.72 -25.75 2.62
N VAL A 485 16.58 -24.44 2.79
CA VAL A 485 15.65 -23.62 2.01
C VAL A 485 16.35 -23.05 0.77
N TYR A 486 17.55 -22.52 0.96
CA TYR A 486 18.30 -21.77 -0.04
C TYR A 486 19.59 -22.46 -0.52
N GLY A 487 19.92 -23.63 0.03
CA GLY A 487 21.16 -24.36 -0.31
C GLY A 487 22.43 -23.73 0.28
N ASP A 488 22.31 -22.75 1.19
CA ASP A 488 23.44 -21.99 1.72
C ASP A 488 23.20 -21.57 3.18
N SER A 489 24.03 -22.07 4.09
CA SER A 489 23.95 -21.82 5.52
C SER A 489 24.31 -20.38 5.92
N ASN A 490 25.04 -19.65 5.09
CA ASN A 490 25.40 -18.25 5.34
C ASN A 490 24.25 -17.27 5.09
N LYS A 491 23.08 -17.78 4.66
CA LYS A 491 21.84 -16.99 4.52
C LYS A 491 20.97 -17.05 5.78
N ASP A 492 21.52 -17.42 6.92
CA ASP A 492 20.83 -17.47 8.21
C ASP A 492 20.35 -16.09 8.67
N PHE A 493 21.11 -15.03 8.37
CA PHE A 493 20.69 -13.64 8.60
C PHE A 493 19.37 -13.29 7.89
N LEU A 494 19.13 -13.85 6.70
CA LEU A 494 17.90 -13.61 5.94
C LEU A 494 16.70 -14.27 6.64
N VAL A 495 16.90 -15.50 7.14
CA VAL A 495 15.86 -16.20 7.92
C VAL A 495 15.55 -15.37 9.16
N ALA A 496 16.57 -14.97 9.92
CA ALA A 496 16.43 -14.15 11.14
C ALA A 496 15.66 -12.86 10.86
N TYR A 497 16.04 -12.14 9.81
CA TYR A 497 15.45 -10.86 9.44
C TYR A 497 13.96 -10.98 9.09
N LEU A 498 13.61 -11.95 8.23
CA LEU A 498 12.23 -12.15 7.76
C LEU A 498 11.32 -12.70 8.85
N THR A 499 11.85 -13.45 9.81
CA THR A 499 11.09 -13.89 10.99
C THR A 499 11.07 -12.85 12.11
N GLY A 500 11.82 -11.75 11.99
CA GLY A 500 11.92 -10.73 13.03
C GLY A 500 12.64 -11.22 14.29
N ASN A 501 13.61 -12.12 14.12
CA ASN A 501 14.32 -12.80 15.19
C ASN A 501 13.40 -13.57 16.16
N ALA A 502 12.24 -14.01 15.69
CA ALA A 502 11.37 -14.88 16.47
C ALA A 502 12.07 -16.22 16.78
N ASP A 503 11.85 -16.72 18.00
CA ASP A 503 12.36 -18.01 18.43
C ASP A 503 11.87 -19.15 17.52
N LEU A 504 12.75 -20.09 17.20
CA LEU A 504 12.43 -21.24 16.36
C LEU A 504 11.70 -22.32 17.19
N ILE A 505 10.38 -22.20 17.29
CA ILE A 505 9.53 -23.16 17.99
C ILE A 505 9.25 -24.37 17.07
N PRO A 506 9.58 -25.62 17.46
CA PRO A 506 9.24 -26.80 16.67
C PRO A 506 7.75 -26.87 16.33
N GLY A 507 7.42 -27.17 15.08
CA GLY A 507 6.05 -27.16 14.57
C GLY A 507 5.58 -25.80 14.04
N MET A 508 6.31 -24.71 14.30
CA MET A 508 6.06 -23.40 13.68
C MET A 508 6.21 -23.50 12.16
N SER A 509 5.27 -22.90 11.43
CA SER A 509 5.35 -22.78 9.97
C SER A 509 5.95 -21.43 9.60
N LEU A 510 7.11 -21.43 8.95
CA LEU A 510 7.76 -20.26 8.38
C LEU A 510 7.37 -20.14 6.90
N SER A 511 6.88 -18.98 6.50
CA SER A 511 6.69 -18.64 5.09
C SER A 511 7.90 -17.87 4.60
N LEU A 512 8.82 -18.56 3.92
CA LEU A 512 10.05 -17.96 3.42
C LEU A 512 9.94 -17.71 1.90
N PRO A 513 10.52 -16.60 1.40
CA PRO A 513 10.53 -16.31 -0.02
C PRO A 513 11.24 -17.40 -0.80
N VAL A 514 10.75 -17.70 -1.99
CA VAL A 514 11.58 -18.42 -2.97
C VAL A 514 12.56 -17.42 -3.56
N ILE A 515 13.85 -17.63 -3.30
CA ILE A 515 14.92 -16.90 -3.97
C ILE A 515 15.16 -17.61 -5.30
N GLU A 516 14.90 -16.94 -6.41
CA GLU A 516 15.26 -17.47 -7.72
C GLU A 516 16.79 -17.67 -7.76
N PRO A 517 17.29 -18.77 -8.35
CA PRO A 517 18.72 -19.01 -8.43
C PRO A 517 19.38 -17.80 -9.08
N LEU A 518 20.39 -17.25 -8.39
CA LEU A 518 21.24 -16.19 -8.93
C LEU A 518 21.82 -16.75 -10.23
N VAL A 519 21.35 -16.27 -11.38
CA VAL A 519 21.88 -16.72 -12.67
C VAL A 519 23.36 -16.37 -12.66
N GLU A 520 24.22 -17.39 -12.55
CA GLU A 520 25.65 -17.20 -12.64
C GLU A 520 25.95 -16.59 -14.02
N PRO A 521 26.70 -15.49 -14.10
CA PRO A 521 27.16 -15.00 -15.38
C PRO A 521 27.95 -16.12 -16.05
N LYS A 522 27.55 -16.55 -17.26
CA LYS A 522 28.32 -17.50 -18.06
C LYS A 522 29.73 -16.95 -18.23
N THR A 523 30.69 -17.46 -17.45
CA THR A 523 32.08 -17.05 -17.53
C THR A 523 32.64 -17.51 -18.87
N LYS A 524 32.91 -16.55 -19.78
CA LYS A 524 33.88 -16.78 -20.86
C LYS A 524 35.23 -17.06 -20.19
N LYS A 525 35.76 -18.27 -20.37
CA LYS A 525 37.09 -18.67 -19.87
C LYS A 525 38.15 -17.74 -20.47
N VAL A 526 38.72 -16.85 -19.65
CA VAL A 526 39.96 -16.14 -19.98
C VAL A 526 41.08 -16.82 -19.19
N LYS A 527 42.07 -17.35 -19.92
CA LYS A 527 43.26 -18.01 -19.37
C LYS A 527 44.14 -16.98 -18.65
N THR A 528 44.40 -17.17 -17.36
CA THR A 528 45.39 -16.38 -16.61
C THR A 528 46.77 -17.06 -16.61
N LYS A 529 47.79 -16.33 -17.07
CA LYS A 529 49.22 -16.68 -16.92
C LYS A 529 49.69 -16.31 -15.51
N LYS A 530 50.51 -17.17 -14.90
CA LYS A 530 51.16 -16.99 -13.60
C LYS A 530 52.31 -15.97 -13.68
N VAL A 531 52.43 -15.10 -12.67
CA VAL A 531 53.68 -14.39 -12.35
C VAL A 531 53.97 -14.54 -10.86
N LYS A 532 55.22 -14.90 -10.55
CA LYS A 532 55.81 -15.06 -9.21
C LYS A 532 56.45 -13.73 -8.76
N THR A 533 56.42 -13.43 -7.46
CA THR A 533 57.39 -12.50 -6.84
C THR A 533 57.78 -12.93 -5.43
N LYS A 534 59.05 -12.64 -5.10
CA LYS A 534 59.91 -13.18 -4.02
C LYS A 534 59.78 -12.42 -2.69
N LYS A 535 60.16 -13.11 -1.60
CA LYS A 535 60.43 -12.61 -0.23
C LYS A 535 61.70 -11.74 -0.16
N VAL A 536 61.72 -10.71 0.71
CA VAL A 536 62.94 -10.16 1.35
C VAL A 536 62.65 -9.76 2.81
N LYS A 537 63.73 -9.78 3.61
CA LYS A 537 63.90 -9.94 5.06
C LYS A 537 63.70 -8.68 5.94
N THR A 538 63.58 -8.98 7.24
CA THR A 538 63.51 -8.18 8.47
C THR A 538 64.76 -7.35 8.81
N LYS A 539 64.55 -6.25 9.58
CA LYS A 539 65.56 -5.61 10.47
C LYS A 539 64.95 -5.29 11.85
N LYS A 540 65.73 -5.55 12.90
CA LYS A 540 65.48 -5.31 14.34
C LYS A 540 65.76 -3.85 14.74
N VAL A 541 65.00 -3.29 15.72
CA VAL A 541 65.49 -2.21 16.60
C VAL A 541 64.92 -2.32 18.03
N LYS A 542 65.87 -2.42 18.99
CA LYS A 542 65.99 -1.96 20.40
C LYS A 542 64.79 -1.93 21.36
N THR A 543 64.99 -2.61 22.49
CA THR A 543 64.18 -2.67 23.72
C THR A 543 64.31 -1.40 24.58
N LYS A 544 63.17 -0.81 24.96
CA LYS A 544 63.05 0.15 26.09
C LYS A 544 62.37 -0.55 27.27
N LYS A 545 62.81 -0.25 28.50
CA LYS A 545 62.22 -0.73 29.75
C LYS A 545 60.71 -0.47 29.75
N VAL A 546 59.95 -1.55 29.88
CA VAL A 546 58.51 -1.54 29.69
C VAL A 546 57.84 -1.20 31.02
N LYS A 547 57.10 -0.09 31.07
CA LYS A 547 56.20 0.19 32.20
C LYS A 547 55.01 -0.77 32.10
N THR A 548 54.73 -1.46 33.20
CA THR A 548 53.59 -2.38 33.30
C THR A 548 52.49 -1.69 34.08
N VAL A 549 51.27 -1.71 33.57
CA VAL A 549 50.08 -1.20 34.27
C VAL A 549 49.02 -2.30 34.20
N CYS A 550 48.41 -2.64 35.34
CA CYS A 550 47.42 -3.71 35.44
C CYS A 550 47.94 -5.09 34.98
N GLY A 551 49.22 -5.38 35.21
CA GLY A 551 49.86 -6.63 34.76
C GLY A 551 50.16 -6.69 33.26
N VAL A 552 49.82 -5.65 32.49
CA VAL A 552 50.07 -5.58 31.04
C VAL A 552 51.17 -4.58 30.70
N LYS A 553 52.05 -5.00 29.80
CA LYS A 553 53.14 -4.21 29.25
C LYS A 553 52.58 -3.08 28.37
N LEU A 554 52.89 -1.82 28.69
CA LEU A 554 52.51 -0.67 27.85
C LEU A 554 53.36 -0.65 26.58
N THR A 555 52.86 -1.28 25.52
CA THR A 555 53.48 -1.29 24.17
C THR A 555 53.00 -0.15 23.28
N LYS A 556 51.90 0.51 23.67
CA LYS A 556 51.30 1.71 23.05
C LYS A 556 50.60 2.55 24.12
N SER A 557 49.93 3.65 23.73
CA SER A 557 49.23 4.53 24.70
C SER A 557 48.21 3.74 25.53
N LYS A 558 48.05 4.11 26.80
CA LYS A 558 47.18 3.42 27.76
C LYS A 558 45.75 3.28 27.22
N ASP A 559 45.21 4.35 26.63
CA ASP A 559 43.84 4.37 26.07
C ASP A 559 43.72 3.49 24.82
N SER A 560 44.73 3.49 23.94
CA SER A 560 44.72 2.62 22.77
C SER A 560 44.80 1.15 23.17
N LEU A 561 45.53 0.83 24.24
CA LEU A 561 45.59 -0.50 24.81
C LEU A 561 44.25 -0.89 25.46
N ALA A 562 43.62 0.06 26.16
CA ALA A 562 42.31 -0.13 26.77
C ALA A 562 41.23 -0.46 25.70
N ASN A 563 41.23 0.24 24.56
CA ASN A 563 40.30 0.00 23.45
C ASN A 563 40.52 -1.37 22.78
N ASP A 564 41.76 -1.82 22.63
CA ASP A 564 42.06 -3.14 22.04
C ASP A 564 41.58 -4.29 22.92
N TYR A 565 41.80 -4.18 24.23
CA TYR A 565 41.31 -5.19 25.19
C TYR A 565 39.78 -5.16 25.29
N TYR A 566 39.15 -3.98 25.16
CA TYR A 566 37.70 -3.87 25.09
C TYR A 566 37.13 -4.53 23.81
N ALA A 567 37.71 -4.26 22.64
CA ALA A 567 37.33 -4.89 21.38
C ALA A 567 37.56 -6.41 21.38
N SER A 568 38.66 -6.86 21.99
CA SER A 568 38.95 -8.30 22.16
C SER A 568 37.96 -8.96 23.11
N GLY A 569 37.56 -8.28 24.19
CA GLY A 569 36.51 -8.75 25.10
C GLY A 569 35.18 -8.97 24.38
N HIS A 570 34.79 -8.04 23.52
CA HIS A 570 33.58 -8.17 22.68
C HIS A 570 33.70 -9.33 21.69
N LYS A 571 34.85 -9.49 21.07
CA LYS A 571 35.11 -10.62 20.17
C LYS A 571 34.99 -11.96 20.90
N TYR A 572 35.65 -12.12 22.06
CA TYR A 572 35.56 -13.34 22.85
C TYR A 572 34.13 -13.59 23.37
N PHE A 573 33.39 -12.53 23.71
CA PHE A 573 31.99 -12.66 24.10
C PHE A 573 31.13 -13.18 22.94
N ASN A 574 31.27 -12.60 21.75
CA ASN A 574 30.53 -13.02 20.55
C ASN A 574 30.90 -14.44 20.08
N ASP A 575 32.15 -14.86 20.34
CA ASP A 575 32.63 -16.22 20.10
C ASP A 575 32.26 -17.20 21.25
N ASN A 576 31.45 -16.77 22.21
CA ASN A 576 30.98 -17.50 23.40
C ASN A 576 32.10 -18.01 24.35
N GLN A 577 33.26 -17.35 24.35
CA GLN A 577 34.41 -17.60 25.23
C GLN A 577 34.35 -16.68 26.46
N ILE A 578 33.36 -16.91 27.34
CA ILE A 578 32.97 -15.95 28.40
C ILE A 578 34.08 -15.65 29.41
N SER A 579 34.90 -16.64 29.78
CA SER A 579 36.00 -16.43 30.75
C SER A 579 37.08 -15.51 30.18
N GLN A 580 37.44 -15.71 28.90
CA GLN A 580 38.38 -14.88 28.16
C GLN A 580 37.83 -13.47 27.94
N ALA A 581 36.54 -13.35 27.64
CA ALA A 581 35.85 -12.06 27.54
C ALA A 581 35.91 -11.28 28.85
N LYS A 582 35.54 -11.91 29.98
CA LYS A 582 35.61 -11.30 31.32
C LYS A 582 37.04 -10.84 31.67
N SER A 583 38.05 -11.65 31.35
CA SER A 583 39.46 -11.28 31.58
C SER A 583 39.90 -10.07 30.75
N ALA A 584 39.53 -10.03 29.47
CA ALA A 584 39.84 -8.93 28.57
C ALA A 584 39.16 -7.61 28.99
N PHE A 585 37.86 -7.65 29.37
CA PHE A 585 37.15 -6.46 29.83
C PHE A 585 37.65 -5.95 31.19
N ARG A 586 38.06 -6.82 32.13
CA ARG A 586 38.69 -6.38 33.40
C ARG A 586 39.99 -5.62 33.14
N THR A 587 40.79 -6.12 32.20
CA THR A 587 42.03 -5.48 31.78
C THR A 587 41.77 -4.12 31.12
N ALA A 588 40.78 -4.05 30.21
CA ALA A 588 40.36 -2.80 29.56
C ALA A 588 39.86 -1.75 30.58
N LYS A 589 39.04 -2.16 31.56
CA LYS A 589 38.56 -1.29 32.64
C LYS A 589 39.71 -0.75 33.48
N CYS A 590 40.66 -1.60 33.87
CA CYS A 590 41.82 -1.19 34.67
C CYS A 590 42.72 -0.18 33.90
N LEU A 591 42.82 -0.35 32.58
CA LEU A 591 43.51 0.59 31.70
C LEU A 591 42.69 1.87 31.41
N GLY A 592 41.49 2.02 31.97
CA GLY A 592 40.72 3.27 31.94
C GLY A 592 39.61 3.34 30.88
N HIS A 593 39.26 2.24 30.22
CA HIS A 593 38.12 2.23 29.29
C HIS A 593 36.80 2.37 30.05
N SER A 594 36.08 3.48 29.84
CA SER A 594 34.86 3.85 30.58
C SER A 594 33.73 2.81 30.44
N GLU A 595 33.55 2.24 29.25
CA GLU A 595 32.45 1.30 28.96
C GLU A 595 32.75 -0.16 29.34
N ALA A 596 34.00 -0.48 29.73
CA ALA A 596 34.38 -1.85 30.08
C ALA A 596 33.74 -2.34 31.39
N ALA A 597 33.36 -1.42 32.28
CA ALA A 597 32.65 -1.72 33.52
C ALA A 597 31.22 -2.23 33.27
N GLU A 598 30.54 -1.64 32.29
CA GLU A 598 29.17 -2.00 31.93
C GLU A 598 29.12 -3.40 31.31
N MET A 599 30.05 -3.70 30.39
CA MET A 599 30.15 -5.04 29.81
C MET A 599 30.42 -6.13 30.84
N LEU A 600 31.23 -5.86 31.87
CA LEU A 600 31.48 -6.84 32.94
C LEU A 600 30.25 -7.16 33.80
N ASN A 601 29.29 -6.24 33.88
CA ASN A 601 28.04 -6.42 34.62
C ASN A 601 26.98 -7.17 33.81
N VAL A 602 27.06 -7.13 32.47
CA VAL A 602 26.10 -7.75 31.55
C VAL A 602 26.54 -9.16 31.13
N LEU A 603 27.82 -9.48 31.29
CA LEU A 603 28.35 -10.83 31.04
C LEU A 603 27.84 -11.83 32.10
N PRO A 604 27.20 -12.94 31.71
CA PRO A 604 26.64 -13.94 32.62
C PRO A 604 27.72 -14.60 33.48
#